data_AF-A0A364NWP9-F1
#
_entry.id   AF-A0A364NWP9-F1
#
_cell.length_a   1.000
_cell.length_b   1.000
_cell.length_c   1.000
_cell.angle_alpha   90.00
_cell.angle_beta   90.00
_cell.angle_gamma   90.00
#
_symmetry.space_group_name_H-M   'P 1'
#
loop_
_entity.id
_entity.type
_entity.pdbx_description
1 polymer ?
#
loop_
_entity_poly.entity_id
_entity_poly.type
_entity_poly.pdbx_seq_one_letter_code
_entity_poly.pdbx_strand_id
1 'polypeptide(L)' 'MFQYEKRLVSKKELKSVCGIPYTPQHIGRLEAAGKFPKRVNLGPGRVAWVLAEVDAWVSERIAERDTPSHEASF' A
#
# COMPACT_ATOMS: atom_id res chain seq x y z
N MET A 1 22.20 -8.89 -6.87
CA MET A 1 21.90 -7.65 -7.62
C MET A 1 20.46 -7.28 -7.36
N PHE A 2 20.15 -6.40 -6.39
CA PHE A 2 18.90 -5.62 -6.26
C PHE A 2 19.11 -4.61 -5.12
N GLN A 3 19.74 -3.48 -5.43
CA GLN A 3 20.14 -2.48 -4.44
C GLN A 3 19.19 -1.29 -4.47
N TYR A 4 17.92 -1.48 -4.13
CA TYR A 4 17.05 -0.39 -3.67
C TYR A 4 15.99 -0.95 -2.71
N GLU A 5 16.45 -1.38 -1.54
CA GLU A 5 15.61 -1.79 -0.40
C GLU A 5 14.63 -0.69 0.05
N LYS A 6 14.84 0.56 -0.40
CA LYS A 6 14.08 1.76 -0.01
C LYS A 6 13.61 2.56 -1.22
N ARG A 7 13.01 1.89 -2.21
CA ARG A 7 12.28 2.60 -3.27
C ARG A 7 11.06 3.28 -2.67
N LEU A 8 10.94 4.57 -2.94
CA LEU A 8 9.79 5.37 -2.55
C LEU A 8 8.90 5.56 -3.78
N VAL A 9 7.62 5.19 -3.65
CA VAL A 9 6.61 5.44 -4.67
C VAL A 9 5.88 6.72 -4.36
N SER A 10 5.80 7.60 -5.36
CA SER A 10 4.94 8.76 -5.31
C SER A 10 3.48 8.35 -5.54
N LYS A 11 2.55 9.26 -5.28
CA LYS A 11 1.12 9.03 -5.53
C LYS A 11 0.80 8.62 -6.98
N LYS A 12 1.54 9.14 -7.96
CA LYS A 12 1.37 8.75 -9.38
C LYS A 12 1.80 7.30 -9.58
N GLU A 13 2.94 6.93 -9.01
CA GLU A 13 3.48 5.57 -9.07
C GLU A 13 2.58 4.57 -8.35
N LEU A 14 1.92 4.95 -7.26
CA LEU A 14 0.93 4.09 -6.62
C LEU A 14 -0.20 3.65 -7.56
N LYS A 15 -0.64 4.54 -8.44
CA LYS A 15 -1.66 4.24 -9.45
C LYS A 15 -1.07 3.43 -10.61
N SER A 16 0.10 3.82 -11.11
CA SER A 16 0.71 3.24 -12.31
C SER A 16 1.45 1.92 -12.07
N VAL A 17 2.13 1.79 -10.94
CA VAL A 17 3.00 0.66 -10.58
C VAL A 17 2.25 -0.36 -9.73
N CYS A 18 1.62 0.09 -8.64
CA CYS A 18 0.88 -0.81 -7.74
C CYS A 18 -0.57 -1.05 -8.19
N GLY A 19 -1.05 -0.34 -9.22
CA GLY A 19 -2.42 -0.49 -9.72
C GLY A 19 -3.49 -0.05 -8.72
N ILE A 20 -3.15 0.82 -7.76
CA ILE A 20 -4.05 1.27 -6.69
C ILE A 20 -4.76 2.56 -7.14
N PRO A 21 -6.05 2.53 -7.54
CA PRO A 21 -6.75 3.69 -8.07
C PRO A 21 -7.36 4.58 -6.98
N TYR A 22 -6.69 4.73 -5.83
CA TYR A 22 -7.27 5.47 -4.70
C TYR A 22 -7.06 6.98 -4.78
N THR A 23 -8.10 7.71 -4.36
CA THR A 23 -8.04 9.16 -4.18
C THR A 23 -7.25 9.49 -2.91
N PRO A 24 -6.63 10.69 -2.81
CA PRO A 24 -5.87 11.08 -1.62
C PRO A 24 -6.71 11.12 -0.35
N GLN A 25 -8.01 11.41 -0.47
CA GLN A 25 -8.96 11.32 0.64
C GLN A 25 -9.14 9.88 1.12
N HIS A 26 -9.24 8.93 0.19
CA HIS A 26 -9.37 7.51 0.53
C HIS A 26 -8.08 6.99 1.19
N ILE A 27 -6.92 7.35 0.63
CA ILE A 27 -5.62 7.02 1.24
C ILE A 27 -5.55 7.60 2.66
N GLY A 28 -5.91 8.87 2.86
CA GLY A 28 -5.92 9.49 4.19
C GLY A 28 -6.88 8.80 5.18
N ARG A 29 -8.03 8.30 4.72
CA ARG A 29 -8.96 7.51 5.54
C ARG A 29 -8.38 6.14 5.90
N LEU A 30 -7.73 5.46 4.96
CA LEU A 30 -7.10 4.17 5.24
C LEU A 30 -5.88 4.34 6.15
N GLU A 31 -5.09 5.40 5.97
CA GLU A 31 -4.00 5.78 6.88
C GLU A 31 -4.54 6.01 8.29
N ALA A 32 -5.64 6.77 8.44
CA ALA A 32 -6.29 7.00 9.72
C ALA A 32 -6.86 5.72 10.35
N ALA A 33 -7.33 4.78 9.52
CA ALA A 33 -7.81 3.47 9.95
C ALA A 33 -6.68 2.48 10.24
N GLY A 34 -5.40 2.85 10.03
CA GLY A 34 -4.26 1.94 10.16
C GLY A 34 -4.23 0.82 9.11
N LYS A 35 -5.02 0.94 8.04
CA LYS A 35 -5.17 -0.06 6.97
C LYS A 35 -4.33 0.25 5.74
N PHE A 36 -3.41 1.21 5.81
CA PHE A 36 -2.53 1.57 4.71
C PHE A 36 -1.15 1.98 5.23
N PRO A 37 -0.07 1.71 4.48
CA PRO A 37 1.28 2.12 4.86
C PRO A 37 1.39 3.61 5.16
N LYS A 38 2.24 3.97 6.12
CA LYS A 38 2.44 5.37 6.49
C LYS A 38 3.16 6.12 5.37
N ARG A 39 2.63 7.29 5.00
CA ARG A 39 3.34 8.20 4.10
C ARG A 39 4.62 8.75 4.74
N VAL A 40 5.66 8.83 3.92
CA VAL A 40 6.93 9.51 4.18
C VAL A 40 6.87 10.91 3.58
N ASN A 41 7.06 11.92 4.42
CA ASN A 41 7.13 13.31 3.98
C ASN A 41 8.53 13.60 3.44
N LEU A 42 8.64 13.81 2.13
CA LEU A 42 9.93 14.10 1.46
C LEU A 42 10.21 15.60 1.34
N GLY A 43 9.24 16.46 1.66
CA GLY A 43 9.39 17.91 1.60
C GLY A 43 8.05 18.64 1.60
N PRO A 44 8.06 19.96 1.37
CA PRO A 44 6.85 20.77 1.36
C PRO A 44 5.92 20.33 0.22
N GLY A 45 4.82 19.66 0.58
CA GLY A 45 3.82 19.18 -0.37
C GLY A 45 4.16 17.89 -1.12
N ARG A 46 5.28 17.22 -0.81
CA ARG A 46 5.66 15.96 -1.44
C ARG A 46 5.63 14.81 -0.43
N VAL A 47 4.74 13.87 -0.67
CA VAL A 47 4.60 12.63 0.10
C VAL A 47 4.89 11.43 -0.80
N ALA A 48 5.50 10.42 -0.23
CA ALA A 48 5.75 9.14 -0.89
C ALA A 48 5.50 8.00 0.09
N TRP A 49 5.39 6.78 -0.42
CA TRP A 49 5.26 5.57 0.39
C TRP A 49 6.42 4.63 0.09
N VAL A 50 6.80 3.80 1.04
CA VAL A 50 7.84 2.80 0.80
C VAL A 50 7.24 1.69 -0.07
N LEU A 51 7.85 1.43 -1.22
CA LEU A 51 7.38 0.42 -2.17
C LEU A 51 7.26 -0.94 -1.50
N ALA A 52 8.22 -1.32 -0.66
CA ALA A 52 8.19 -2.58 0.06
C ALA A 52 6.99 -2.69 1.03
N GLU A 53 6.62 -1.60 1.72
CA GLU A 53 5.44 -1.61 2.59
C GLU A 53 4.14 -1.69 1.78
N VAL A 54 4.08 -0.99 0.64
CA VAL A 54 2.92 -1.05 -0.25
C VAL A 54 2.78 -2.43 -0.88
N ASP A 55 3.89 -3.04 -1.30
CA ASP A 55 3.93 -4.39 -1.87
C ASP A 55 3.46 -5.43 -0.85
N ALA A 56 4.03 -5.41 0.37
CA ALA A 56 3.60 -6.27 1.46
C ALA A 56 2.12 -6.09 1.79
N TRP A 57 1.62 -4.86 1.79
CA TRP A 57 0.21 -4.56 2.00
C TRP A 57 -0.69 -5.11 0.88
N VAL A 58 -0.29 -5.01 -0.38
CA VAL A 58 -1.03 -5.62 -1.50
C VAL A 58 -1.02 -7.14 -1.37
N SER A 59 0.13 -7.74 -1.05
CA SER A 59 0.25 -9.18 -0.83
C SER A 59 -0.64 -9.66 0.32
N GLU A 60 -0.69 -8.93 1.44
CA GLU A 60 -1.58 -9.24 2.56
C GLU A 60 -3.04 -9.23 2.12
N ARG A 61 -3.48 -8.23 1.34
CA ARG A 61 -4.84 -8.17 0.80
C ARG A 61 -5.17 -9.29 -0.17
N ILE A 62 -4.21 -9.72 -0.98
CA ILE A 62 -4.37 -10.87 -1.87
C ILE A 62 -4.46 -12.15 -1.03
N ALA A 63 -3.64 -12.29 0.00
CA ALA A 63 -3.69 -13.42 0.93
C ALA A 63 -5.00 -13.46 1.72
N GLU A 64 -5.54 -12.32 2.16
CA GLU A 64 -6.86 -12.22 2.79
C GLU A 64 -7.99 -12.63 1.83
N ARG A 65 -7.87 -12.30 0.54
CA ARG A 65 -8.82 -12.74 -0.50
C ARG A 65 -8.72 -14.25 -0.75
N ASP A 66 -7.49 -14.76 -0.84
CA ASP A 66 -7.20 -16.15 -1.20
C ASP A 66 -7.24 -17.09 0.00
N THR A 67 -7.36 -16.56 1.21
CA THR A 67 -7.78 -17.31 2.40
C THR A 67 -9.30 -17.33 2.39
N PRO A 68 -9.96 -18.40 1.89
CA PRO A 68 -11.37 -18.56 2.15
C PRO A 68 -11.48 -18.76 3.66
N SER A 69 -12.00 -17.76 4.37
CA SER A 69 -12.63 -17.93 5.68
C SER A 69 -13.92 -18.75 5.56
N HIS A 70 -13.93 -19.75 4.67
CA HIS A 70 -14.92 -20.79 4.52
C HIS A 70 -14.35 -22.09 5.11
N GLU A 71 -13.72 -22.00 6.28
CA GLU A 71 -13.85 -23.05 7.28
C GLU A 71 -15.26 -22.90 7.91
N ALA A 72 -16.29 -22.95 7.06
CA ALA A 72 -17.64 -23.29 7.49
C ALA A 72 -17.52 -24.75 7.91
N SER A 73 -17.36 -24.91 9.22
CA SER A 73 -17.31 -26.19 9.91
C SER A 73 -18.46 -27.08 9.45
N PHE A 74 -18.12 -28.35 9.26
CA PHE A 74 -19.01 -29.48 9.02
C PHE A 74 -20.23 -29.50 9.94
#